data_AF-A0A075FN86-F1
#
_entry.id   AF-A0A075FN86-F1
#
_cell.length_a   1.000
_cell.length_b   1.000
_cell.length_c   1.000
_cell.angle_alpha   90.00
_cell.angle_beta   90.00
_cell.angle_gamma   90.00
#
_symmetry.space_group_name_H-M   'P 1'
#
loop_
_entity.id
_entity.type
_entity.pdbx_description
1 polymer ?
#
loop_
_entity_poly.entity_id
_entity_poly.type
_entity_poly.pdbx_seq_one_letter_code
_entity_poly.pdbx_strand_id
1 'polypeptide(L)'
;MGTEITADSSDGITVQILINLVELSVDAAFKRMMLLAKSMLDDALIAIKEGNKELAKEVINSDDDVDRFGFYITRQLAIAIENDHMLKEMGFDNARDCLGYRVVIKNVERLGDHAVRLSQDVLDYKIPIQGKNFDRIQEMSSYAISVMDDACLALFKKDYDQAEKSIESANDIQKYEKEYWTI
;
A
#
# COMPACT_ATOMS: atom_id res chain seq x y z
N MET A 1 6.34 -21.62 9.37
CA MET A 1 5.40 -22.08 10.42
C MET A 1 5.69 -21.19 11.62
N GLY A 2 4.80 -20.24 11.92
CA GLY A 2 5.02 -19.26 12.99
C GLY A 2 4.42 -19.77 14.29
N THR A 3 5.23 -19.90 15.32
CA THR A 3 4.79 -20.11 16.71
C THR A 3 5.15 -18.87 17.49
N GLU A 4 4.20 -18.32 18.23
CA GLU A 4 4.44 -17.20 19.15
C GLU A 4 4.29 -17.69 20.60
N ILE A 5 5.18 -17.20 21.48
CA ILE A 5 5.07 -17.43 22.92
C ILE A 5 4.16 -16.35 23.48
N THR A 6 2.98 -16.73 23.94
CA THR A 6 1.98 -15.78 24.46
C THR A 6 2.05 -15.61 25.97
N ALA A 7 2.71 -16.55 26.67
CA ALA A 7 3.01 -16.43 28.09
C ALA A 7 4.28 -17.21 28.45
N ASP A 8 5.13 -16.60 29.28
CA ASP A 8 6.33 -17.20 29.85
C ASP A 8 6.34 -16.95 31.37
N SER A 9 6.36 -18.01 32.15
CA SER A 9 6.36 -17.97 33.62
C SER A 9 7.14 -19.14 34.21
N SER A 10 7.44 -19.07 35.50
CA SER A 10 8.12 -20.14 36.24
C SER A 10 7.35 -21.47 36.26
N ASP A 11 6.03 -21.43 36.03
CA ASP A 11 5.17 -22.61 36.01
C ASP A 11 5.00 -23.19 34.59
N GLY A 12 5.51 -22.52 33.56
CA GLY A 12 5.55 -23.02 32.19
C GLY A 12 5.48 -21.95 31.10
N ILE A 13 5.71 -22.39 29.87
CA ILE A 13 5.63 -21.59 28.64
C ILE A 13 4.40 -22.01 27.85
N THR A 14 3.59 -21.03 27.44
CA THR A 14 2.47 -21.24 26.52
C THR A 14 2.87 -20.81 25.12
N VAL A 15 2.84 -21.76 24.19
CA VAL A 15 3.14 -21.54 22.78
C VAL A 15 1.85 -21.66 21.98
N GLN A 16 1.44 -20.58 21.35
CA GLN A 16 0.29 -20.58 20.47
C GLN A 16 0.74 -20.98 19.06
N ILE A 17 0.13 -22.03 18.54
CA ILE A 17 0.28 -22.41 17.14
C ILE A 17 -0.80 -21.67 16.35
N LEU A 18 -0.38 -20.70 15.53
CA LEU A 18 -1.27 -19.92 14.68
C LEU A 18 -1.68 -20.79 13.48
N ILE A 19 -2.73 -21.62 13.66
CA ILE A 19 -3.30 -22.48 12.60
C ILE A 19 -4.56 -21.85 11.98
N ASN A 20 -5.13 -20.78 12.56
CA ASN A 20 -6.32 -20.16 12.00
C ASN A 20 -5.97 -19.38 10.72
N LEU A 21 -6.52 -19.84 9.59
CA LEU A 21 -6.36 -19.22 8.27
C LEU A 21 -6.86 -17.76 8.20
N VAL A 22 -7.64 -17.30 9.19
CA VAL A 22 -8.39 -16.03 9.17
C VAL A 22 -8.21 -15.21 10.46
N GLU A 23 -6.99 -15.06 10.99
CA GLU A 23 -6.76 -14.05 12.05
C GLU A 23 -6.69 -12.62 11.49
N LEU A 24 -6.32 -12.48 10.21
CA LEU A 24 -6.27 -11.20 9.51
C LEU A 24 -7.16 -11.27 8.27
N SER A 25 -8.26 -10.52 8.24
CA SER A 25 -9.10 -10.47 7.04
C SER A 25 -8.37 -9.83 5.85
N VAL A 26 -8.80 -10.16 4.63
CA VAL A 26 -8.29 -9.54 3.40
C VAL A 26 -8.37 -8.01 3.48
N ASP A 27 -9.50 -7.48 3.94
CA ASP A 27 -9.70 -6.04 4.11
C ASP A 27 -8.74 -5.43 5.15
N ALA A 28 -8.50 -6.11 6.27
CA ALA A 28 -7.59 -5.62 7.31
C ALA A 28 -6.13 -5.66 6.83
N ALA A 29 -5.72 -6.72 6.14
CA ALA A 29 -4.42 -6.83 5.51
C ALA A 29 -4.22 -5.74 4.45
N PHE A 30 -5.22 -5.52 3.59
CA PHE A 30 -5.17 -4.49 2.57
C PHE A 30 -5.03 -3.08 3.16
N LYS A 31 -5.84 -2.75 4.18
CA LYS A 31 -5.75 -1.44 4.87
C LYS A 31 -4.37 -1.21 5.47
N ARG A 32 -3.76 -2.23 6.08
CA ARG A 32 -2.39 -2.16 6.61
C ARG A 32 -1.36 -1.98 5.50
N MET A 33 -1.49 -2.73 4.41
CA MET A 33 -0.63 -2.60 3.23
C MET A 33 -0.68 -1.18 2.65
N MET A 34 -1.88 -0.62 2.50
CA MET A 34 -2.07 0.75 2.00
C MET A 34 -1.43 1.78 2.93
N LEU A 35 -1.67 1.68 4.24
CA LEU A 35 -1.08 2.59 5.23
C LEU A 35 0.44 2.56 5.20
N LEU A 36 1.03 1.36 5.10
CA LEU A 36 2.48 1.20 5.00
C LEU A 36 3.02 1.81 3.70
N ALA A 37 2.43 1.51 2.54
CA ALA A 37 2.88 2.05 1.27
C ALA A 37 2.76 3.59 1.19
N LYS A 38 1.73 4.16 1.81
CA LYS A 38 1.60 5.63 1.97
C LYS A 38 2.68 6.22 2.87
N SER A 39 2.94 5.59 4.02
CA SER A 39 4.04 6.00 4.91
C SER A 39 5.39 5.96 4.20
N MET A 40 5.65 4.90 3.42
CA MET A 40 6.88 4.79 2.62
C MET A 40 7.03 5.96 1.64
N LEU A 41 5.95 6.39 0.98
CA LEU A 41 6.00 7.55 0.08
C LEU A 41 6.26 8.85 0.84
N ASP A 42 5.59 9.06 1.97
CA ASP A 42 5.80 10.24 2.83
C ASP A 42 7.26 10.29 3.33
N ASP A 43 7.78 9.17 3.82
CA ASP A 43 9.16 9.03 4.29
C ASP A 43 10.18 9.22 3.16
N ALA A 44 9.88 8.73 1.95
CA ALA A 44 10.71 8.97 0.76
C ALA A 44 10.77 10.47 0.40
N LEU A 45 9.65 11.19 0.51
CA LEU A 45 9.62 12.63 0.27
C LEU A 45 10.39 13.39 1.36
N ILE A 46 10.30 13.00 2.62
CA ILE A 46 11.11 13.57 3.71
C ILE A 46 12.60 13.32 3.42
N ALA A 47 12.95 12.09 3.03
CA ALA A 47 14.32 11.74 2.66
C ALA A 47 14.86 12.58 1.50
N ILE A 48 14.03 12.86 0.48
CA ILE A 48 14.35 13.77 -0.63
C ILE A 48 14.60 15.20 -0.14
N LYS A 49 13.73 15.71 0.74
CA LYS A 49 13.82 17.09 1.24
C LYS A 49 15.09 17.34 2.04
N GLU A 50 15.45 16.37 2.86
CA GLU A 50 16.54 16.46 3.84
C GLU A 50 17.86 15.87 3.31
N GLY A 51 17.81 15.10 2.23
CA GLY A 51 18.95 14.30 1.77
C GLY A 51 19.30 13.17 2.74
N ASN A 52 18.31 12.67 3.48
CA ASN A 52 18.47 11.71 4.57
C ASN A 52 18.58 10.28 4.01
N LYS A 53 19.80 9.73 4.04
CA LYS A 53 20.11 8.41 3.43
C LYS A 53 19.68 7.25 4.30
N GLU A 54 19.70 7.46 5.60
CA GLU A 54 19.27 6.49 6.60
C GLU A 54 17.77 6.23 6.42
N LEU A 55 16.97 7.29 6.35
CA LEU A 55 15.53 7.19 6.08
C LEU A 55 15.24 6.57 4.71
N ALA A 56 15.99 6.95 3.66
CA ALA A 56 15.84 6.34 2.34
C ALA A 56 16.10 4.82 2.37
N LYS A 57 17.09 4.34 3.13
CA LYS A 57 17.34 2.90 3.30
C LYS A 57 16.23 2.21 4.09
N GLU A 58 15.67 2.87 5.10
CA GLU A 58 14.53 2.34 5.85
C GLU A 58 13.33 2.14 4.93
N VAL A 59 13.01 3.11 4.07
CA VAL A 59 11.96 2.98 3.06
C VAL A 59 12.20 1.79 2.13
N ILE A 60 13.43 1.64 1.62
CA ILE A 60 13.79 0.49 0.75
C ILE A 60 13.57 -0.84 1.49
N ASN A 61 13.92 -0.92 2.77
CA ASN A 61 13.72 -2.14 3.57
C ASN A 61 12.24 -2.40 3.90
N SER A 62 11.41 -1.36 4.02
CA SER A 62 9.96 -1.49 4.30
C SER A 62 9.17 -2.06 3.12
N ASP A 63 9.72 -2.04 1.92
CA ASP A 63 9.09 -2.61 0.72
C ASP A 63 8.81 -4.11 0.86
N ASP A 64 9.74 -4.85 1.49
CA ASP A 64 9.56 -6.28 1.81
C ASP A 64 8.28 -6.54 2.63
N ASP A 65 7.89 -5.60 3.51
CA ASP A 65 6.69 -5.74 4.32
C ASP A 65 5.41 -5.45 3.51
N VAL A 66 5.46 -4.52 2.55
CA VAL A 66 4.36 -4.31 1.58
C VAL A 66 4.17 -5.57 0.72
N ASP A 67 5.27 -6.13 0.22
CA ASP A 67 5.28 -7.38 -0.56
C ASP A 67 4.69 -8.55 0.22
N ARG A 68 5.06 -8.69 1.50
CA ARG A 68 4.51 -9.72 2.39
C ARG A 68 3.00 -9.61 2.51
N PHE A 69 2.45 -8.40 2.67
CA PHE A 69 1.00 -8.22 2.65
C PHE A 69 0.41 -8.57 1.28
N GLY A 70 1.04 -8.16 0.18
CA GLY A 70 0.61 -8.50 -1.17
C GLY A 70 0.52 -10.01 -1.41
N PHE A 71 1.53 -10.77 -0.97
CA PHE A 71 1.53 -12.24 -1.04
C PHE A 71 0.50 -12.87 -0.10
N TYR A 72 0.36 -12.36 1.12
CA TYR A 72 -0.65 -12.83 2.07
C TYR A 72 -2.05 -12.72 1.48
N ILE A 73 -2.42 -11.54 0.99
CA ILE A 73 -3.75 -11.31 0.43
C ILE A 73 -3.94 -12.15 -0.83
N THR A 74 -2.95 -12.20 -1.72
CA THR A 74 -2.96 -13.07 -2.90
C THR A 74 -3.27 -14.53 -2.55
N ARG A 75 -2.66 -15.06 -1.49
CA ARG A 75 -2.90 -16.41 -1.02
C ARG A 75 -4.33 -16.59 -0.52
N GLN A 76 -4.87 -15.62 0.23
CA GLN A 76 -6.25 -15.65 0.70
C GLN A 76 -7.24 -15.65 -0.47
N LEU A 77 -7.01 -14.82 -1.49
CA LEU A 77 -7.82 -14.79 -2.70
C LEU A 77 -7.78 -16.13 -3.46
N ALA A 78 -6.63 -16.79 -3.54
CA ALA A 78 -6.52 -18.10 -4.18
C ALA A 78 -7.35 -19.17 -3.44
N ILE A 79 -7.31 -19.17 -2.10
CA ILE A 79 -8.11 -20.07 -1.27
C ILE A 79 -9.61 -19.79 -1.44
N ALA A 80 -10.00 -18.52 -1.52
CA ALA A 80 -11.39 -18.11 -1.71
C ALA A 80 -11.97 -18.59 -3.04
N ILE A 81 -11.18 -18.61 -4.12
CA ILE A 81 -11.63 -19.07 -5.44
C ILE A 81 -12.00 -20.57 -5.44
N GLU A 82 -11.31 -21.37 -4.63
CA GLU A 82 -11.54 -22.82 -4.53
C GLU A 82 -12.61 -23.20 -3.49
N ASN A 83 -13.06 -22.23 -2.67
CA ASN A 83 -13.95 -22.49 -1.54
C ASN A 83 -15.01 -21.39 -1.40
N ASP A 84 -16.22 -21.66 -1.89
CA ASP A 84 -17.37 -20.76 -1.83
C ASP A 84 -17.71 -20.26 -0.42
N HIS A 85 -17.50 -21.07 0.61
CA HIS A 85 -17.73 -20.63 1.99
C HIS A 85 -16.72 -19.56 2.40
N MET A 86 -15.43 -19.76 2.11
CA MET A 86 -14.39 -18.77 2.37
C MET A 86 -14.55 -17.51 1.52
N LEU A 87 -14.97 -17.65 0.27
CA LEU A 87 -15.31 -16.55 -0.61
C LEU A 87 -16.33 -15.59 0.04
N LYS A 88 -17.42 -16.15 0.59
CA LYS A 88 -18.46 -15.37 1.27
C LYS A 88 -17.98 -14.78 2.60
N GLU A 89 -17.22 -15.53 3.39
CA GLU A 89 -16.61 -15.04 4.64
C GLU A 89 -15.67 -13.84 4.40
N MET A 90 -15.00 -13.78 3.25
CA MET A 90 -14.16 -12.65 2.84
C MET A 90 -14.93 -11.47 2.23
N GLY A 91 -16.26 -11.56 2.12
CA GLY A 91 -17.10 -10.46 1.60
C GLY A 91 -17.20 -10.39 0.07
N PHE A 92 -16.74 -11.40 -0.65
CA PHE A 92 -16.84 -11.46 -2.11
C PHE A 92 -18.17 -12.09 -2.55
N ASP A 93 -18.79 -11.51 -3.58
CA ASP A 93 -20.05 -12.03 -4.11
C ASP A 93 -19.81 -13.24 -5.02
N ASN A 94 -18.73 -13.20 -5.79
CA ASN A 94 -18.36 -14.24 -6.73
C ASN A 94 -16.82 -14.28 -6.95
N ALA A 95 -16.30 -15.40 -7.45
CA ALA A 95 -14.86 -15.60 -7.65
C ALA A 95 -14.19 -14.57 -8.59
N ARG A 96 -14.95 -13.88 -9.46
CA ARG A 96 -14.42 -12.80 -10.32
C ARG A 96 -13.95 -11.61 -9.51
N ASP A 97 -14.59 -11.34 -8.36
CA ASP A 97 -14.23 -10.21 -7.51
C ASP A 97 -12.79 -10.35 -7.03
N CYS A 98 -12.32 -11.58 -6.78
CA CYS A 98 -10.94 -11.88 -6.42
C CYS A 98 -9.93 -11.46 -7.51
N LEU A 99 -10.30 -11.55 -8.79
CA LEU A 99 -9.44 -11.11 -9.91
C LEU A 99 -9.28 -9.59 -9.89
N GLY A 100 -10.38 -8.85 -9.68
CA GLY A 100 -10.35 -7.40 -9.55
C GLY A 100 -9.51 -6.97 -8.34
N TYR A 101 -9.74 -7.61 -7.19
CA TYR A 101 -9.00 -7.32 -5.97
C TYR A 101 -7.49 -7.61 -6.11
N ARG A 102 -7.12 -8.64 -6.87
CA ARG A 102 -5.70 -8.93 -7.19
C ARG A 102 -5.02 -7.78 -7.93
N VAL A 103 -5.72 -7.14 -8.87
CA VAL A 103 -5.19 -5.97 -9.58
C VAL A 103 -4.99 -4.80 -8.63
N VAL A 104 -5.93 -4.56 -7.71
CA VAL A 104 -5.86 -3.48 -6.73
C VAL A 104 -4.66 -3.67 -5.80
N ILE A 105 -4.42 -4.88 -5.29
CA ILE A 105 -3.24 -5.19 -4.46
C ILE A 105 -1.94 -4.86 -5.20
N LYS A 106 -1.84 -5.22 -6.49
CA LYS A 106 -0.66 -4.90 -7.29
C LYS A 106 -0.47 -3.39 -7.47
N ASN A 107 -1.54 -2.60 -7.54
CA ASN A 107 -1.41 -1.14 -7.59
C ASN A 107 -0.91 -0.54 -6.26
N VAL A 108 -1.25 -1.14 -5.12
CA VAL A 108 -0.67 -0.74 -3.82
C VAL A 108 0.80 -1.10 -3.72
N GLU A 109 1.20 -2.27 -4.20
CA GLU A 109 2.64 -2.63 -4.25
C GLU A 109 3.41 -1.71 -5.19
N ARG A 110 2.83 -1.30 -6.33
CA ARG A 110 3.45 -0.29 -7.20
C ARG A 110 3.63 1.07 -6.54
N LEU A 111 2.78 1.44 -5.58
CA LEU A 111 2.99 2.64 -4.78
C LEU A 111 4.28 2.52 -3.93
N GLY A 112 4.48 1.35 -3.31
CA GLY A 112 5.73 0.98 -2.61
C GLY A 112 6.95 1.05 -3.54
N ASP A 113 6.88 0.40 -4.71
CA ASP A 113 7.93 0.47 -5.74
C ASP A 113 8.33 1.91 -6.09
N HIS A 114 7.34 2.81 -6.19
CA HIS A 114 7.59 4.22 -6.50
C HIS A 114 8.30 4.93 -5.34
N ALA A 115 7.94 4.65 -4.09
CA ALA A 115 8.64 5.16 -2.91
C ALA A 115 10.09 4.64 -2.83
N VAL A 116 10.31 3.37 -3.19
CA VAL A 116 11.66 2.77 -3.29
C VAL A 116 12.51 3.50 -4.33
N ARG A 117 11.96 3.77 -5.53
CA ARG A 117 12.70 4.51 -6.58
C ARG A 117 13.09 5.91 -6.12
N LEU A 118 12.16 6.64 -5.49
CA LEU A 118 12.44 7.97 -4.93
C LEU A 118 13.56 7.90 -3.88
N SER A 119 13.52 6.90 -3.00
CA SER A 119 14.56 6.68 -2.00
C SER A 119 15.91 6.30 -2.62
N GLN A 120 15.91 5.52 -3.71
CA GLN A 120 17.14 5.20 -4.46
C GLN A 120 17.76 6.46 -5.07
N ASP A 121 16.96 7.38 -5.60
CA ASP A 121 17.44 8.66 -6.12
C ASP A 121 18.14 9.49 -5.03
N VAL A 122 17.66 9.45 -3.77
CA VAL A 122 18.34 10.10 -2.63
C VAL A 122 19.74 9.52 -2.41
N LEU A 123 19.88 8.21 -2.52
CA LEU A 123 21.16 7.52 -2.33
C LEU A 123 22.15 7.81 -3.47
N ASP A 124 21.65 7.92 -4.70
CA ASP A 124 22.44 8.08 -5.91
C ASP A 124 22.90 9.53 -6.10
N TYR A 125 21.97 10.49 -6.08
CA TYR A 125 22.25 11.88 -6.40
C TYR A 125 22.73 12.68 -5.18
N LYS A 126 22.28 12.33 -3.96
CA LYS A 126 22.71 12.95 -2.69
C LYS A 126 22.53 14.47 -2.65
N ILE A 127 21.65 15.01 -3.48
CA ILE A 127 21.31 16.43 -3.55
C ILE A 127 19.87 16.57 -3.07
N PRO A 128 19.63 17.22 -1.92
CA PRO A 128 18.28 17.44 -1.44
C PRO A 128 17.50 18.38 -2.36
N ILE A 129 16.22 18.10 -2.55
CA ILE A 129 15.30 18.99 -3.30
C ILE A 129 14.56 19.84 -2.30
N GLN A 130 14.65 21.17 -2.43
CA GLN A 130 14.07 22.12 -1.48
C GLN A 130 13.36 23.28 -2.17
N GLY A 131 12.60 24.04 -1.38
CA GLY A 131 11.84 25.20 -1.83
C GLY A 131 10.72 24.82 -2.79
N LYS A 132 10.40 25.72 -3.73
CA LYS A 132 9.23 25.60 -4.60
C LYS A 132 9.16 24.28 -5.38
N ASN A 133 10.29 23.72 -5.78
CA ASN A 133 10.30 22.45 -6.51
C ASN A 133 9.85 21.29 -5.61
N PHE A 134 10.28 21.28 -4.35
CA PHE A 134 9.83 20.29 -3.38
C PHE A 134 8.34 20.45 -3.07
N ASP A 135 7.89 21.69 -2.83
CA ASP A 135 6.49 21.97 -2.51
C ASP A 135 5.55 21.45 -3.62
N ARG A 136 5.92 21.63 -4.88
CA ARG A 136 5.19 21.12 -6.05
C ARG A 136 5.13 19.59 -6.08
N ILE A 137 6.24 18.91 -5.80
CA ILE A 137 6.30 17.44 -5.75
C ILE A 137 5.40 16.94 -4.60
N GLN A 138 5.47 17.58 -3.44
CA GLN A 138 4.65 17.22 -2.28
C GLN A 138 3.15 17.43 -2.56
N GLU A 139 2.77 18.51 -3.23
CA GLU A 139 1.39 18.77 -3.64
C GLU A 139 0.87 17.70 -4.62
N MET A 140 1.65 17.38 -5.65
CA MET A 140 1.31 16.31 -6.61
C MET A 140 1.16 14.95 -5.93
N SER A 141 2.09 14.62 -5.03
CA SER A 141 2.04 13.37 -4.27
C SER A 141 0.79 13.29 -3.40
N SER A 142 0.48 14.37 -2.66
CA SER A 142 -0.71 14.44 -1.81
C SER A 142 -2.00 14.28 -2.60
N TYR A 143 -2.07 14.89 -3.79
CA TYR A 143 -3.20 14.72 -4.70
C TYR A 143 -3.32 13.30 -5.25
N ALA A 144 -2.21 12.69 -5.68
CA ALA A 144 -2.23 11.30 -6.17
C ALA A 144 -2.70 10.33 -5.09
N ILE A 145 -2.25 10.52 -3.85
CA ILE A 145 -2.67 9.72 -2.69
C ILE A 145 -4.16 9.91 -2.38
N SER A 146 -4.69 11.14 -2.44
CA SER A 146 -6.12 11.37 -2.18
C SER A 146 -7.01 10.70 -3.23
N VAL A 147 -6.63 10.76 -4.51
CA VAL A 147 -7.33 10.06 -5.59
C VAL A 147 -7.31 8.55 -5.37
N MET A 148 -6.18 8.00 -4.90
CA MET A 148 -6.05 6.58 -4.58
C MET A 148 -6.92 6.15 -3.39
N ASP A 149 -6.99 6.97 -2.34
CA ASP A 149 -7.89 6.75 -1.20
C ASP A 149 -9.36 6.74 -1.65
N ASP A 150 -9.77 7.72 -2.45
CA ASP A 150 -11.13 7.83 -2.98
C ASP A 150 -11.49 6.63 -3.85
N ALA A 151 -10.57 6.18 -4.71
CA ALA A 151 -10.77 4.99 -5.54
C ALA A 151 -10.92 3.72 -4.69
N CYS A 152 -10.13 3.59 -3.61
CA CYS A 152 -10.25 2.45 -2.68
C CYS A 152 -11.56 2.49 -1.90
N LEU A 153 -11.98 3.68 -1.43
CA LEU A 153 -13.27 3.86 -0.76
C LEU A 153 -14.44 3.51 -1.68
N ALA A 154 -14.39 3.93 -2.95
CA ALA A 154 -15.39 3.58 -3.95
C ALA A 154 -15.47 2.06 -4.16
N LEU A 155 -14.31 1.39 -4.28
CA LEU A 155 -14.22 -0.05 -4.40
C LEU A 155 -14.88 -0.77 -3.21
N PHE A 156 -14.54 -0.40 -1.97
CA PHE A 156 -15.09 -1.05 -0.77
C PHE A 156 -16.58 -0.83 -0.59
N LYS A 157 -17.08 0.34 -0.98
CA LYS A 157 -18.51 0.64 -0.92
C LYS A 157 -19.29 0.10 -2.12
N LYS A 158 -18.60 -0.43 -3.14
CA LYS A 158 -19.17 -0.76 -4.46
C LYS A 158 -19.94 0.44 -5.05
N ASP A 159 -19.39 1.64 -4.86
CA ASP A 159 -19.97 2.92 -5.28
C ASP A 159 -19.42 3.31 -6.65
N TYR A 160 -20.21 3.05 -7.70
CA TYR A 160 -19.81 3.30 -9.09
C TYR A 160 -19.74 4.81 -9.41
N ASP A 161 -20.59 5.64 -8.80
CA ASP A 161 -20.58 7.08 -9.04
C ASP A 161 -19.31 7.72 -8.45
N GLN A 162 -18.88 7.25 -7.28
CA GLN A 162 -17.61 7.68 -6.70
C GLN A 162 -16.42 7.16 -7.50
N ALA A 163 -16.48 5.94 -8.05
CA ALA A 163 -15.43 5.38 -8.88
C ALA A 163 -15.21 6.23 -10.16
N GLU A 164 -16.29 6.65 -10.82
CA GLU A 164 -16.20 7.53 -12.00
C GLU A 164 -15.54 8.87 -11.66
N LYS A 165 -15.90 9.49 -10.54
CA LYS A 165 -15.27 10.73 -10.06
C LYS A 165 -13.77 10.55 -9.78
N SER A 166 -13.37 9.40 -9.22
CA SER A 166 -11.96 9.09 -8.99
C SER A 166 -11.19 8.97 -10.31
N ILE A 167 -11.81 8.43 -11.38
CA ILE A 167 -11.20 8.37 -12.72
C ILE A 167 -11.01 9.79 -13.29
N GLU A 168 -12.02 10.65 -13.18
CA GLU A 168 -11.92 12.05 -13.60
C GLU A 168 -10.79 12.77 -12.84
N SER A 169 -10.72 12.58 -11.53
CA SER A 169 -9.69 13.17 -10.67
C SER A 169 -8.29 12.62 -10.99
N ALA A 170 -8.17 11.35 -11.33
CA ALA A 170 -6.90 10.78 -11.77
C ALA A 170 -6.37 11.45 -13.05
N ASN A 171 -7.25 11.85 -13.98
CA ASN A 171 -6.85 12.56 -15.19
C ASN A 171 -6.42 14.01 -14.92
N ASP A 172 -6.92 14.60 -13.84
CA ASP A 172 -6.59 15.97 -13.44
C ASP A 172 -5.15 16.14 -12.95
N ILE A 173 -4.43 15.04 -12.64
CA ILE A 173 -2.99 15.09 -12.37
C ILE A 173 -2.19 15.73 -13.53
N GLN A 174 -2.68 15.61 -14.77
CA GLN A 174 -2.05 16.23 -15.94
C GLN A 174 -2.02 17.77 -15.86
N LYS A 175 -2.92 18.39 -15.08
CA LYS A 175 -2.91 19.83 -14.86
C LYS A 175 -1.66 20.24 -14.08
N TYR A 176 -1.31 19.48 -13.04
CA TYR A 176 -0.09 19.68 -12.26
C TYR A 176 1.16 19.45 -13.10
N GLU A 177 1.18 18.42 -13.95
CA GLU A 177 2.30 18.19 -14.87
C GLU A 177 2.53 19.38 -15.81
N LYS A 178 1.45 19.92 -16.40
CA LYS A 178 1.54 21.09 -17.28
C LYS A 178 1.93 22.36 -16.52
N GLU A 179 1.40 22.58 -15.32
CA GLU A 179 1.71 23.77 -14.54
C GLU A 179 3.17 23.82 -14.08
N TYR A 180 3.77 22.66 -13.79
CA TYR A 180 5.11 22.61 -13.20
C TYR A 180 6.24 22.29 -14.17
N TRP A 181 5.95 21.59 -15.28
CA TRP A 181 6.98 21.03 -16.17
C TRP A 181 6.88 21.45 -17.63
N THR A 182 5.97 22.35 -17.99
CA THR A 182 6.01 22.95 -19.34
C THR A 182 7.14 23.98 -19.40
N ILE A 183 8.20 23.62 -20.12
CA ILE A 183 9.32 24.51 -20.53
C ILE A 183 8.86 25.37 -21.71
#